data_AF-A0A518I4K0-F1
#
_entry.id   AF-A0A518I4K0-F1
#
_cell.length_a   1.000
_cell.length_b   1.000
_cell.length_c   1.000
_cell.angle_alpha   90.00
_cell.angle_beta   90.00
_cell.angle_gamma   90.00
#
_symmetry.space_group_name_H-M   'P 1'
#
loop_
_entity.id
_entity.type
_entity.pdbx_description
1 polymer ?
#
loop_
_entity_poly.entity_id
_entity_poly.type
_entity_poly.pdbx_seq_one_letter_code
_entity_poly.pdbx_strand_id
1 'polypeptide(L)'
;MRYMIFLLTALSLSLPQKEILAAGEWQNDLSCGVNALTWCARITGVSISRSQVEAIFPEPGPNGHSLNEIKLAAQSLLLYPEVHKVSLEELQELEPPFIIHVSMGRLSTGHYLVVSKITGQSDEASFDIIDGTSGEKEYYSNAGLSQIFTGYVVVINPTPLHGVIVLLWCAIIFAVLFIARQIYLLRHRPVI
;
A
#
# COMPACT_ATOMS: atom_id res chain seq x y z
N MET A 1 1.39 -25.03 33.23
CA MET A 1 1.82 -25.11 31.82
C MET A 1 0.64 -24.78 30.89
N ARG A 2 0.03 -23.58 31.02
CA ARG A 2 -1.26 -23.21 30.38
C ARG A 2 -1.29 -21.80 29.76
N TYR A 3 -0.13 -21.13 29.64
CA TYR A 3 -0.06 -19.73 29.19
C TYR A 3 0.52 -19.53 27.78
N MET A 4 0.75 -20.61 27.01
CA MET A 4 1.45 -20.55 25.72
C MET A 4 0.53 -20.74 24.50
N ILE A 5 -0.78 -20.52 24.65
CA ILE A 5 -1.76 -20.66 23.54
C ILE A 5 -2.39 -19.30 23.15
N PHE A 6 -2.25 -18.25 23.96
CA PHE A 6 -2.94 -16.97 23.72
C PHE A 6 -2.19 -15.97 22.83
N LEU A 7 -0.94 -16.23 22.43
CA LEU A 7 -0.17 -15.30 21.57
C LEU A 7 -0.20 -15.64 20.08
N LEU A 8 -0.76 -16.79 19.68
CA LEU A 8 -0.90 -17.19 18.27
C LEU A 8 -2.23 -16.74 17.65
N THR A 9 -3.17 -16.20 18.43
CA THR A 9 -4.47 -15.72 17.93
C THR A 9 -4.48 -14.25 17.50
N ALA A 10 -3.47 -13.46 17.83
CA ALA A 10 -3.36 -12.05 17.38
C ALA A 10 -2.78 -11.91 15.95
N LEU A 11 -2.31 -13.01 15.36
CA LEU A 11 -1.92 -13.11 13.95
C LEU A 11 -2.99 -13.86 13.15
N SER A 12 -4.26 -13.72 13.52
CA SER A 12 -5.32 -13.93 12.55
C SER A 12 -5.16 -12.84 11.48
N LEU A 13 -4.36 -13.13 10.45
CA LEU A 13 -4.52 -12.51 9.15
C LEU A 13 -6.01 -12.67 8.84
N SER A 14 -6.77 -11.59 9.06
CA SER A 14 -8.11 -11.48 8.53
C SER A 14 -7.95 -11.69 7.04
N LEU A 15 -8.29 -12.90 6.57
CA LEU A 15 -8.38 -13.17 5.15
C LEU A 15 -9.18 -12.01 4.57
N PRO A 16 -8.67 -11.32 3.52
CA PRO A 16 -9.34 -10.16 2.97
C PRO A 16 -10.77 -10.58 2.66
N GLN A 17 -11.72 -10.06 3.44
CA GLN A 17 -13.12 -10.24 3.15
C GLN A 17 -13.28 -9.70 1.74
N LYS A 18 -13.67 -10.58 0.81
CA LYS A 18 -14.01 -10.19 -0.55
C LYS A 18 -15.26 -9.32 -0.43
N GLU A 19 -15.06 -8.05 -0.11
CA GLU A 19 -16.05 -7.00 -0.22
C GLU A 19 -16.40 -6.94 -1.70
N ILE A 20 -17.50 -7.63 -2.05
CA ILE A 20 -18.16 -7.44 -3.33
C ILE A 20 -18.81 -6.07 -3.21
N LEU A 21 -18.06 -5.03 -3.56
CA LEU A 21 -18.57 -3.66 -3.48
C LEU A 21 -19.65 -3.48 -4.54
N ALA A 22 -20.75 -2.86 -4.15
CA ALA A 22 -21.82 -2.51 -5.06
C ALA A 22 -21.28 -1.57 -6.14
N ALA A 23 -21.58 -1.86 -7.41
CA ALA A 23 -20.99 -1.24 -8.59
C ALA A 23 -21.25 0.28 -8.79
N GLY A 24 -21.65 1.03 -7.75
CA GLY A 24 -21.97 2.46 -7.82
C GLY A 24 -21.26 3.35 -6.81
N GLU A 25 -20.65 2.82 -5.75
CA GLU A 25 -20.01 3.66 -4.71
C GLU A 25 -18.71 4.32 -5.15
N TRP A 26 -18.11 3.85 -6.25
CA TRP A 26 -16.80 4.30 -6.71
C TRP A 26 -16.86 5.46 -7.71
N GLN A 27 -18.00 5.63 -8.39
CA GLN A 27 -18.14 6.54 -9.52
C GLN A 27 -18.32 8.00 -9.05
N ASN A 28 -17.20 8.65 -8.71
CA ASN A 28 -17.13 10.09 -8.51
C ASN A 28 -15.74 10.61 -8.91
N ASP A 29 -15.68 11.41 -9.98
CA ASP A 29 -14.44 11.97 -10.54
C ASP A 29 -13.62 12.76 -9.50
N LEU A 30 -14.29 13.46 -8.58
CA LEU A 30 -13.64 14.23 -7.52
C LEU A 30 -12.99 13.35 -6.45
N SER A 31 -13.29 12.06 -6.44
CA SER A 31 -12.79 11.08 -5.46
C SER A 31 -11.70 10.17 -6.01
N CYS A 32 -11.16 10.43 -7.20
CA CYS A 32 -10.13 9.58 -7.81
C CYS A 32 -8.90 9.38 -6.90
N GLY A 33 -8.49 10.41 -6.12
CA GLY A 33 -7.40 10.29 -5.14
C GLY A 33 -7.72 9.36 -3.97
N VAL A 34 -8.92 9.46 -3.38
CA VAL A 34 -9.42 8.59 -2.30
C VAL A 34 -9.46 7.14 -2.78
N ASN A 35 -10.04 6.93 -3.95
CA ASN A 35 -10.20 5.61 -4.55
C ASN A 35 -8.85 4.98 -4.91
N ALA A 36 -7.94 5.75 -5.52
CA ALA A 36 -6.59 5.29 -5.85
C ALA A 36 -5.82 4.87 -4.61
N LEU A 37 -5.88 5.65 -3.53
CA LEU A 37 -5.26 5.28 -2.25
C LEU A 37 -5.90 4.02 -1.65
N THR A 38 -7.23 3.90 -1.73
CA THR A 38 -7.95 2.72 -1.24
C THR A 38 -7.49 1.46 -1.99
N TRP A 39 -7.38 1.51 -3.32
CA TRP A 39 -6.88 0.40 -4.12
C TRP A 39 -5.43 0.05 -3.80
N CYS A 40 -4.56 1.05 -3.72
CA CYS A 40 -3.15 0.85 -3.40
C CYS A 40 -2.98 0.17 -2.03
N ALA A 41 -3.68 0.67 -1.00
CA ALA A 41 -3.68 0.08 0.34
C ALA A 41 -4.13 -1.39 0.32
N ARG A 42 -5.23 -1.70 -0.38
CA ARG A 42 -5.74 -3.08 -0.49
C ARG A 42 -4.78 -4.01 -1.21
N ILE A 43 -4.13 -3.57 -2.28
CA ILE A 43 -3.12 -4.37 -3.00
C ILE A 43 -1.92 -4.66 -2.09
N THR A 44 -1.52 -3.70 -1.25
CA THR A 44 -0.46 -3.91 -0.23
C THR A 44 -0.90 -4.77 0.96
N GLY A 45 -2.12 -5.32 0.96
CA GLY A 45 -2.65 -6.17 2.02
C GLY A 45 -3.25 -5.43 3.21
N VAL A 46 -3.37 -4.11 3.14
CA VAL A 46 -4.04 -3.31 4.17
C VAL A 46 -5.55 -3.32 3.93
N SER A 47 -6.26 -4.02 4.82
CA SER A 47 -7.73 -4.11 4.77
C SER A 47 -8.36 -2.81 5.25
N ILE A 48 -8.67 -1.90 4.31
CA ILE A 48 -9.32 -0.62 4.57
C ILE A 48 -10.55 -0.41 3.66
N SER A 49 -11.60 0.17 4.22
CA SER A 49 -12.78 0.59 3.45
C SER A 49 -12.55 1.95 2.79
N ARG A 50 -13.24 2.21 1.68
CA ARG A 50 -13.22 3.51 1.01
C ARG A 50 -13.64 4.65 1.95
N SER A 51 -14.67 4.42 2.77
CA SER A 51 -15.17 5.40 3.74
C SER A 51 -14.15 5.75 4.84
N GLN A 52 -13.32 4.79 5.25
CA GLN A 52 -12.23 5.04 6.19
C GLN A 52 -11.15 5.92 5.56
N VAL A 53 -10.83 5.70 4.27
CA VAL A 53 -9.89 6.56 3.53
C VAL A 53 -10.48 7.95 3.36
N GLU A 54 -11.73 8.05 2.92
CA GLU A 54 -12.44 9.31 2.69
C GLU A 54 -12.48 10.20 3.96
N ALA A 55 -12.70 9.60 5.12
CA ALA A 55 -12.73 10.32 6.41
C ALA A 55 -11.40 10.99 6.80
N ILE A 56 -10.30 10.65 6.14
CA ILE A 56 -8.95 11.19 6.40
C ILE A 56 -8.61 12.30 5.40
N PHE A 57 -9.23 12.29 4.23
CA PHE A 57 -9.03 13.34 3.24
C PHE A 57 -9.76 14.63 3.67
N PRO A 58 -9.18 15.81 3.36
CA PRO A 58 -9.95 17.05 3.39
C PRO A 58 -11.05 17.02 2.32
N GLU A 59 -12.03 17.92 2.44
CA GLU A 59 -13.03 18.11 1.38
C GLU A 59 -12.32 18.44 0.04
N PRO A 60 -12.69 17.77 -1.06
CA PRO A 60 -12.02 17.98 -2.34
C PRO A 60 -12.27 19.40 -2.85
N GLY A 61 -11.21 20.02 -3.38
CA GLY A 61 -11.35 21.27 -4.13
C GLY A 61 -12.02 21.04 -5.50
N PRO A 62 -12.16 22.10 -6.32
CA PRO A 62 -12.77 21.99 -7.66
C PRO A 62 -11.97 21.09 -8.62
N ASN A 63 -10.70 20.80 -8.31
CA ASN A 63 -9.82 19.95 -9.10
C ASN A 63 -9.57 18.58 -8.43
N GLY A 64 -10.38 18.21 -7.43
CA GLY A 64 -10.15 17.03 -6.60
C GLY A 64 -9.01 17.24 -5.58
N HIS A 65 -8.39 16.14 -5.17
CA HIS A 65 -7.28 16.13 -4.22
C HIS A 65 -5.92 16.29 -4.90
N SER A 66 -5.01 16.99 -4.26
CA SER A 66 -3.60 17.12 -4.64
C SER A 66 -2.77 15.89 -4.24
N LEU A 67 -1.62 15.69 -4.89
CA LEU A 67 -0.63 14.67 -4.51
C LEU A 67 -0.20 14.79 -3.05
N ASN A 68 -0.12 16.02 -2.52
CA ASN A 68 0.25 16.24 -1.13
C ASN A 68 -0.84 15.77 -0.17
N GLU A 69 -2.12 15.97 -0.51
CA GLU A 69 -3.24 15.44 0.29
C GLU A 69 -3.28 13.92 0.26
N ILE A 70 -3.02 13.29 -0.89
CA ILE A 70 -2.89 11.83 -1.00
C ILE A 70 -1.74 11.33 -0.11
N LYS A 71 -0.59 12.01 -0.13
CA LYS A 71 0.55 11.70 0.74
C LYS A 71 0.17 11.82 2.22
N LEU A 72 -0.45 12.91 2.64
CA LEU A 72 -0.84 13.10 4.05
C LEU A 72 -1.88 12.06 4.50
N ALA A 73 -2.84 11.72 3.65
CA ALA A 73 -3.82 10.68 3.92
C ALA A 73 -3.16 9.29 4.06
N ALA A 74 -2.25 8.95 3.13
CA ALA A 74 -1.50 7.71 3.19
C ALA A 74 -0.58 7.63 4.43
N GLN A 75 0.04 8.74 4.85
CA GLN A 75 0.80 8.80 6.11
C GLN A 75 -0.08 8.51 7.32
N SER A 76 -1.30 9.05 7.35
CA SER A 76 -2.28 8.82 8.43
C SER A 76 -2.73 7.35 8.50
N LEU A 77 -2.59 6.62 7.39
CA LEU A 77 -2.84 5.18 7.29
C LEU A 77 -1.59 4.32 7.54
N LEU A 78 -0.47 4.93 7.94
CA LEU A 78 0.81 4.25 8.13
C LEU A 78 1.29 3.51 6.86
N LEU A 79 1.03 4.09 5.68
CA LEU A 79 1.43 3.56 4.37
C LEU A 79 2.76 4.16 3.84
N TYR A 80 3.44 5.00 4.63
CA TYR A 80 4.77 5.58 4.34
C TYR A 80 4.97 6.00 2.87
N PRO A 81 4.13 6.93 2.37
CA PRO A 81 4.17 7.37 1.00
C PRO A 81 5.38 8.26 0.71
N GLU A 82 5.91 8.10 -0.49
CA GLU A 82 6.91 8.99 -1.07
C GLU A 82 6.40 9.53 -2.41
N VAL A 83 6.56 10.84 -2.61
CA VAL A 83 6.20 11.48 -3.88
C VAL A 83 7.46 11.72 -4.66
N HIS A 84 7.56 11.12 -5.84
CA HIS A 84 8.71 11.23 -6.71
C HIS A 84 8.33 11.89 -8.03
N LYS A 85 9.29 12.59 -8.61
CA LYS A 85 9.23 13.03 -10.00
C LYS A 85 10.17 12.15 -10.81
N VAL A 86 9.62 11.35 -11.72
CA VAL A 86 10.33 10.32 -12.47
C VAL A 86 10.01 10.41 -13.96
N SER A 87 10.96 10.00 -14.78
CA SER A 87 10.74 9.66 -16.19
C SER A 87 9.93 8.37 -16.32
N LEU A 88 9.44 8.09 -17.53
CA LEU A 88 8.72 6.85 -17.80
C LEU A 88 9.64 5.61 -17.77
N GLU A 89 10.93 5.78 -18.05
CA GLU A 89 11.95 4.74 -17.94
C GLU A 89 12.18 4.39 -16.47
N GLU A 90 12.43 5.39 -15.61
CA GLU A 90 12.56 5.22 -14.16
C GLU A 90 11.28 4.65 -13.53
N LEU A 91 10.10 5.00 -14.05
CA LEU A 91 8.82 4.44 -13.58
C LEU A 91 8.77 2.90 -13.72
N GLN A 92 9.42 2.33 -14.74
CA GLN A 92 9.47 0.88 -14.97
C GLN A 92 10.36 0.14 -13.96
N GLU A 93 11.27 0.86 -13.31
CA GLU A 93 12.17 0.32 -12.30
C GLU A 93 11.54 0.30 -10.89
N LEU A 94 10.41 1.01 -10.71
CA LEU A 94 9.68 1.03 -9.45
C LEU A 94 8.89 -0.26 -9.23
N GLU A 95 8.81 -0.70 -7.98
CA GLU A 95 8.01 -1.87 -7.59
C GLU A 95 6.54 -1.47 -7.38
N PRO A 96 5.59 -2.06 -8.13
CA PRO A 96 4.15 -1.86 -7.89
C PRO A 96 3.69 -2.47 -6.55
N PRO A 97 2.61 -1.95 -5.93
CA PRO A 97 1.71 -0.94 -6.47
C PRO A 97 2.14 0.50 -6.15
N PHE A 98 1.83 1.42 -7.06
CA PHE A 98 1.99 2.86 -6.83
C PHE A 98 0.92 3.66 -7.57
N ILE A 99 0.72 4.91 -7.15
CA ILE A 99 -0.26 5.83 -7.75
C ILE A 99 0.47 6.78 -8.68
N ILE A 100 0.06 6.89 -9.94
CA ILE A 100 0.59 7.87 -10.88
C ILE A 100 -0.41 8.99 -11.11
N HIS A 101 0.12 10.18 -11.40
CA HIS A 101 -0.67 11.31 -11.86
C HIS A 101 -0.58 11.44 -13.38
N VAL A 102 -1.74 11.49 -14.03
CA VAL A 102 -1.86 11.65 -15.48
C VAL A 102 -2.66 12.90 -15.83
N SER A 103 -2.45 13.42 -17.04
CA SER A 103 -3.18 14.56 -17.60
C SER A 103 -4.00 14.08 -18.79
N MET A 104 -5.30 13.92 -18.61
CA MET A 104 -6.21 13.48 -19.67
C MET A 104 -6.63 14.65 -20.57
N GLY A 105 -5.74 15.09 -21.45
CA GLY A 105 -6.06 15.99 -22.57
C GLY A 105 -6.64 17.35 -22.17
N ARG A 106 -7.80 17.72 -22.76
CA ARG A 106 -8.35 19.08 -22.74
C ARG A 106 -8.96 19.50 -21.39
N LEU A 107 -9.27 18.56 -20.52
CA LEU A 107 -9.72 18.84 -19.17
C LEU A 107 -8.45 18.96 -18.32
N SER A 108 -8.10 20.18 -17.93
CA SER A 108 -6.88 20.49 -17.17
C SER A 108 -6.85 19.91 -15.74
N THR A 109 -7.77 19.02 -15.42
CA THR A 109 -7.88 18.34 -14.13
C THR A 109 -7.02 17.09 -14.18
N GLY A 110 -6.07 17.00 -13.24
CA GLY A 110 -5.26 15.81 -13.05
C GLY A 110 -6.13 14.59 -12.70
N HIS A 111 -5.66 13.41 -13.10
CA HIS A 111 -6.31 12.14 -12.76
C HIS A 111 -5.30 11.18 -12.12
N TYR A 112 -5.79 10.34 -11.21
CA TYR A 112 -4.98 9.38 -10.50
C TYR A 112 -5.28 7.96 -10.96
N LEU A 113 -4.22 7.26 -11.34
CA LEU A 113 -4.26 5.87 -11.76
C LEU A 113 -3.39 5.04 -10.83
N VAL A 114 -3.76 3.80 -10.56
CA VAL A 114 -2.96 2.86 -9.76
C VAL A 114 -2.28 1.87 -10.69
N VAL A 115 -0.96 1.88 -10.74
CA VAL A 115 -0.20 0.83 -11.42
C VAL A 115 -0.12 -0.36 -10.49
N SER A 116 -0.72 -1.47 -10.90
CA SER A 116 -0.80 -2.70 -10.10
C SER A 116 0.23 -3.75 -10.50
N LYS A 117 0.68 -3.71 -11.76
CA LYS A 117 1.70 -4.61 -12.30
C LYS A 117 2.36 -3.96 -13.52
N ILE A 118 3.63 -4.26 -13.71
CA ILE A 118 4.39 -3.92 -14.91
C ILE A 118 4.86 -5.24 -15.52
N THR A 119 4.71 -5.40 -16.84
CA THR A 119 5.23 -6.56 -17.56
C THR A 119 6.01 -6.13 -18.79
N GLY A 120 7.08 -6.86 -19.12
CA GLY A 120 8.05 -6.43 -20.14
C GLY A 120 9.08 -5.45 -19.59
N GLN A 121 9.93 -4.92 -20.47
CA GLN A 121 10.94 -3.90 -20.17
C GLN A 121 11.10 -2.96 -21.37
N SER A 122 11.56 -1.74 -21.11
CA SER A 122 11.85 -0.73 -22.13
C SER A 122 10.63 -0.44 -23.01
N ASP A 123 10.78 -0.44 -24.33
CA ASP A 123 9.70 -0.11 -25.28
C ASP A 123 8.54 -1.13 -25.29
N GLU A 124 8.80 -2.36 -24.82
CA GLU A 124 7.79 -3.43 -24.75
C GLU A 124 7.05 -3.46 -23.40
N ALA A 125 7.35 -2.53 -22.49
CA ALA A 125 6.69 -2.45 -21.20
C ALA A 125 5.18 -2.19 -21.35
N SER A 126 4.40 -2.89 -20.54
CA SER A 126 2.95 -2.72 -20.39
C SER A 126 2.58 -2.63 -18.92
N PHE A 127 1.54 -1.84 -18.66
CA PHE A 127 1.12 -1.44 -17.32
C PHE A 127 -0.31 -1.91 -17.08
N ASP A 128 -0.51 -2.75 -16.07
CA ASP A 128 -1.84 -3.11 -15.58
C ASP A 128 -2.28 -2.00 -14.61
N ILE A 129 -3.22 -1.17 -15.07
CA ILE A 129 -3.65 0.02 -14.36
C ILE A 129 -5.06 -0.17 -13.82
N ILE A 130 -5.33 0.40 -12.65
CA ILE A 130 -6.69 0.56 -12.12
C ILE A 130 -7.03 2.04 -12.16
N ASP A 131 -8.14 2.37 -12.83
CA ASP A 131 -8.63 3.74 -12.89
C ASP A 131 -9.20 4.17 -11.52
N GLY A 132 -8.72 5.30 -10.99
CA GLY A 132 -9.14 5.82 -9.69
C GLY A 132 -10.62 6.22 -9.64
N THR A 133 -11.28 6.50 -10.75
CA THR A 133 -12.70 6.86 -10.79
C THR A 133 -13.59 5.63 -10.93
N SER A 134 -13.31 4.76 -11.90
CA SER A 134 -14.19 3.61 -12.18
C SER A 134 -13.85 2.36 -11.36
N GLY A 135 -12.60 2.24 -10.92
CA GLY A 135 -12.05 1.00 -10.37
C GLY A 135 -11.86 -0.11 -11.41
N GLU A 136 -12.05 0.20 -12.70
CA GLU A 136 -11.84 -0.74 -13.79
C GLU A 136 -10.35 -0.96 -14.05
N LYS A 137 -10.03 -2.16 -14.52
CA LYS A 137 -8.68 -2.52 -14.93
C LYS A 137 -8.49 -2.21 -16.40
N GLU A 138 -7.47 -1.43 -16.68
CA GLU A 138 -7.04 -1.05 -18.01
C GLU A 138 -5.61 -1.49 -18.27
N TYR A 139 -5.25 -1.59 -19.54
CA TYR A 139 -3.90 -1.93 -19.97
C TYR A 139 -3.35 -0.80 -20.82
N TYR A 140 -2.19 -0.28 -20.42
CA TYR A 140 -1.47 0.73 -21.17
C TYR A 140 -0.15 0.16 -21.69
N SER A 141 0.14 0.39 -22.97
CA SER A 141 1.50 0.24 -23.47
C SER A 141 2.37 1.42 -23.02
N ASN A 142 3.69 1.25 -23.05
CA ASN A 142 4.64 2.35 -22.83
C ASN A 142 4.29 3.58 -23.70
N ALA A 143 4.04 3.38 -25.00
CA ALA A 143 3.63 4.44 -25.91
C ALA A 143 2.29 5.11 -25.56
N GLY A 144 1.33 4.36 -25.01
CA GLY A 144 0.05 4.94 -24.56
C GLY A 144 0.21 5.75 -23.29
N LEU A 145 0.95 5.22 -22.31
CA LEU A 145 1.17 5.89 -21.03
C LEU A 145 2.01 7.16 -21.17
N SER A 146 3.01 7.17 -22.06
CA SER A 146 3.88 8.33 -22.30
C SER A 146 3.14 9.59 -22.76
N GLN A 147 1.96 9.44 -23.36
CA GLN A 147 1.17 10.56 -23.84
C GLN A 147 0.43 11.30 -22.72
N ILE A 148 0.17 10.61 -21.60
CA ILE A 148 -0.66 11.14 -20.51
C ILE A 148 0.08 11.26 -19.18
N PHE A 149 1.20 10.54 -19.00
CA PHE A 149 1.95 10.55 -17.75
C PHE A 149 2.60 11.90 -17.50
N THR A 150 2.35 12.47 -16.31
CA THR A 150 2.86 13.80 -15.95
C THR A 150 4.25 13.79 -15.31
N GLY A 151 4.82 12.60 -15.08
CA GLY A 151 6.10 12.45 -14.39
C GLY A 151 6.00 12.38 -12.86
N TYR A 152 4.80 12.40 -12.27
CA TYR A 152 4.64 12.32 -10.81
C TYR A 152 4.04 10.98 -10.38
N VAL A 153 4.64 10.39 -9.34
CA VAL A 153 4.23 9.12 -8.75
C VAL A 153 4.22 9.22 -7.22
N VAL A 154 3.27 8.54 -6.59
CA VAL A 154 3.23 8.27 -5.15
C VAL A 154 3.53 6.80 -4.95
N VAL A 155 4.72 6.50 -4.46
CA VAL A 155 5.14 5.15 -4.10
C VAL A 155 4.67 4.87 -2.68
N ILE A 156 3.96 3.77 -2.50
CA ILE A 156 3.46 3.33 -1.20
C ILE A 156 4.36 2.20 -0.71
N ASN A 157 5.11 2.47 0.36
CA ASN A 157 5.97 1.48 0.97
C ASN A 157 5.24 0.85 2.16
N PRO A 158 4.71 -0.38 2.06
CA PRO A 158 4.19 -1.07 3.23
C PRO A 158 5.33 -1.22 4.22
N THR A 159 5.17 -0.60 5.38
CA THR A 159 6.26 -0.32 6.32
C THR A 159 7.29 -1.44 6.52
N PRO A 160 8.60 -1.14 6.57
CA PRO A 160 9.60 -2.06 7.09
C PRO A 160 9.42 -2.36 8.59
N LEU A 161 8.53 -1.64 9.29
CA LEU A 161 8.19 -1.90 10.69
C LEU A 161 7.70 -3.32 10.91
N HIS A 162 7.07 -3.99 9.93
CA HIS A 162 6.78 -5.42 10.09
C HIS A 162 8.06 -6.22 10.28
N GLY A 163 9.11 -5.95 9.49
CA GLY A 163 10.42 -6.57 9.66
C GLY A 163 11.05 -6.22 11.01
N VAL A 164 11.02 -4.94 11.41
CA VAL A 164 11.59 -4.48 12.69
C VAL A 164 10.84 -5.08 13.89
N ILE A 165 9.51 -5.08 13.87
CA ILE A 165 8.65 -5.65 14.91
C ILE A 165 8.88 -7.15 15.00
N VAL A 166 8.93 -7.87 13.87
CA VAL A 166 9.24 -9.31 13.85
C VAL A 166 10.62 -9.57 14.46
N LEU A 167 11.64 -8.79 14.09
CA LEU A 167 12.98 -8.91 14.66
C LEU A 167 13.00 -8.64 16.17
N LEU A 168 12.28 -7.62 16.64
CA LEU A 168 12.15 -7.32 18.07
C LEU A 168 11.47 -8.48 18.82
N TRP A 169 10.41 -9.06 18.27
CA TRP A 169 9.75 -10.23 18.84
C TRP A 169 10.67 -11.45 18.88
N CYS A 170 11.42 -11.71 17.81
CA CYS A 170 12.43 -12.77 17.79
C CYS A 170 13.50 -12.57 18.87
N ALA A 171 13.98 -11.34 19.07
CA ALA A 171 14.95 -11.01 20.12
C ALA A 171 14.37 -11.24 21.53
N ILE A 172 13.12 -10.84 21.77
CA ILE A 172 12.42 -11.08 23.04
C ILE A 172 12.27 -12.58 23.32
N ILE A 173 11.80 -13.36 22.33
CA ILE A 173 11.64 -14.81 22.46
C ILE A 173 12.98 -15.47 22.77
N PHE A 174 14.04 -15.09 22.06
CA PHE A 174 15.39 -15.60 22.29
C PHE A 174 15.88 -15.30 23.73
N ALA A 175 15.69 -14.07 24.22
CA ALA A 175 16.06 -13.69 25.57
C ALA A 175 15.31 -14.51 26.64
N VAL A 176 14.00 -14.73 26.45
CA VAL A 176 13.18 -15.56 27.36
C VAL A 176 13.68 -17.01 27.39
N LEU A 177 13.93 -17.61 26.22
CA LEU A 177 14.44 -18.99 26.13
C LEU A 177 15.83 -19.11 26.75
N PHE A 178 16.69 -18.12 26.56
CA PHE A 178 18.00 -18.07 27.16
C PHE A 178 17.93 -18.04 28.69
N ILE A 179 17.10 -17.15 29.27
CA ILE A 179 16.89 -17.05 30.72
C ILE A 179 16.32 -18.36 31.27
N ALA A 180 15.31 -18.93 30.62
CA ALA A 180 14.70 -20.21 31.02
C ALA A 180 15.73 -21.35 31.06
N ARG A 181 16.63 -21.41 30.06
CA ARG A 181 17.75 -22.36 30.04
C ARG A 181 18.71 -22.14 31.22
N GLN A 182 19.09 -20.90 31.53
CA GLN A 182 19.96 -20.61 32.67
C GLN A 182 19.34 -21.06 34.00
N ILE A 183 18.04 -20.80 34.19
CA ILE A 183 17.29 -21.24 35.38
C ILE A 183 17.26 -22.77 35.47
N TYR A 184 17.00 -23.46 34.35
CA TYR A 184 16.97 -24.93 34.31
C TYR A 184 18.32 -25.54 34.72
N LEU A 185 19.42 -25.01 34.18
CA LEU A 185 20.78 -25.46 34.50
C LEU A 185 21.14 -25.23 35.96
N LEU A 186 20.75 -24.09 36.54
CA LEU A 186 20.98 -23.82 37.97
C LEU A 186 20.23 -24.79 38.88
N ARG A 187 19.01 -25.19 38.51
CA ARG A 187 18.19 -26.11 39.32
C ARG A 187 18.67 -27.57 39.29
N HIS A 188 19.34 -28.00 38.23
CA HIS A 188 19.78 -29.39 38.05
C HIS A 188 21.31 -29.56 38.17
N ARG A 189 22.01 -28.59 38.76
CA ARG A 189 23.43 -28.80 39.10
C ARG A 189 23.55 -29.90 40.15
N PRO A 190 24.32 -30.98 39.89
CA PRO A 190 24.60 -31.97 40.91
C PRO A 190 25.34 -31.30 42.07
N VAL A 191 24.90 -31.56 43.30
CA VAL A 191 25.65 -31.18 44.51
C VAL A 191 26.85 -32.11 44.56
N ILE A 192 28.02 -31.56 44.30
CA ILE A 192 29.32 -32.26 44.38
C ILE A 192 29.87 -32.06 45.79
#